data_AF-A0AAW8KQ29-F1
#
_entry.id   AF-A0AAW8KQ29-F1
#
_cell.length_a   1.000
_cell.length_b   1.000
_cell.length_c   1.000
_cell.angle_alpha   90.00
_cell.angle_beta   90.00
_cell.angle_gamma   90.00
#
_symmetry.space_group_name_H-M   'P 1'
#
loop_
_entity.id
_entity.type
_entity.pdbx_description
1 polymer ?
#
loop_
_entity_poly.entity_id
_entity_poly.type
_entity_poly.pdbx_seq_one_letter_code
_entity_poly.pdbx_strand_id
1 'polypeptide(L)'
;ASGANTYALPLNDVNSERIFTANQGSGYVNQNGGCCDLNSRYHTVITQYDSNDKTQICHIWFDGSAWKSELVSDFNFKYDLSGPVTTNELSRP
;
A
#
# COMPACT_ATOMS: atom_id res chain seq x y z
N ALA A 1 9.61 -9.44 -2.35
CA ALA A 1 9.76 -10.73 -3.04
C ALA A 1 11.15 -10.84 -3.69
N SER A 2 11.93 -11.86 -3.34
CA SER A 2 13.19 -12.20 -4.06
C SER A 2 12.94 -12.89 -5.41
N GLY A 3 11.68 -13.11 -5.78
CA GLY A 3 11.29 -13.92 -6.94
C GLY A 3 11.50 -15.43 -6.76
N ALA A 4 12.02 -15.88 -5.61
CA ALA A 4 12.33 -17.28 -5.37
C ALA A 4 11.14 -18.10 -4.83
N ASN A 5 10.08 -17.44 -4.36
CA ASN A 5 8.91 -18.11 -3.81
C ASN A 5 7.92 -18.45 -4.92
N THR A 6 7.55 -19.72 -5.00
CA THR A 6 6.47 -20.21 -5.87
C THR A 6 5.19 -20.35 -5.05
N TYR A 7 4.11 -19.75 -5.52
CA TYR A 7 2.79 -19.83 -4.89
C TYR A 7 1.85 -20.70 -5.73
N ALA A 8 1.03 -21.50 -5.06
CA ALA A 8 0.02 -22.31 -5.74
C ALA A 8 -1.02 -21.42 -6.43
N LEU A 9 -1.38 -21.75 -7.67
CA LEU A 9 -2.38 -21.01 -8.45
C LEU A 9 -3.75 -21.73 -8.42
N PRO A 10 -4.88 -20.99 -8.42
CA PRO A 10 -4.97 -19.53 -8.39
C PRO A 10 -4.58 -18.94 -7.03
N LEU A 11 -4.12 -17.68 -7.04
CA LEU A 11 -3.84 -16.95 -5.81
C LEU A 11 -5.14 -16.62 -5.07
N ASN A 12 -5.09 -16.69 -3.75
CA ASN A 12 -6.14 -16.33 -2.81
C ASN A 12 -5.51 -15.72 -1.55
N ASP A 13 -6.35 -15.38 -0.57
CA ASP A 13 -5.96 -14.78 0.71
C ASP A 13 -5.10 -15.69 1.61
N VAL A 14 -5.17 -17.00 1.40
CA VAL A 14 -4.41 -18.01 2.16
C VAL A 14 -3.03 -18.29 1.55
N ASN A 15 -2.91 -18.25 0.22
CA ASN A 15 -1.69 -18.66 -0.49
C ASN A 15 -0.92 -17.51 -1.15
N SER A 16 -1.38 -16.26 -1.05
CA SER A 16 -0.65 -15.08 -1.54
C SER A 16 0.39 -14.59 -0.54
N GLU A 17 1.42 -13.89 -1.05
CA GLU A 17 2.36 -13.17 -0.21
C GLU A 17 1.69 -11.92 0.38
N ARG A 18 1.57 -11.86 1.71
CA ARG A 18 1.12 -10.63 2.39
C ARG A 18 2.28 -9.66 2.52
N ILE A 19 2.23 -8.56 1.77
CA ILE A 19 3.28 -7.53 1.75
C ILE A 19 3.05 -6.43 2.80
N PHE A 20 1.81 -6.25 3.24
CA PHE A 20 1.39 -5.23 4.20
C PHE A 20 0.04 -5.64 4.84
N THR A 21 -0.21 -5.22 6.07
CA THR A 21 -1.49 -5.42 6.76
C THR A 21 -2.23 -4.09 6.85
N ALA A 22 -3.11 -3.82 5.88
CA ALA A 22 -4.03 -2.69 5.94
C ALA A 22 -5.34 -3.14 6.60
N ASN A 23 -5.58 -2.70 7.83
CA ASN A 23 -6.82 -3.03 8.54
C ASN A 23 -8.03 -2.37 7.88
N GLN A 24 -9.22 -2.94 8.06
CA GLN A 24 -10.45 -2.29 7.61
C GLN A 24 -10.59 -0.90 8.27
N GLY A 25 -10.98 0.11 7.48
CA GLY A 25 -11.08 1.49 7.96
C GLY A 25 -9.73 2.21 8.16
N SER A 26 -8.61 1.61 7.75
CA SER A 26 -7.26 2.20 7.89
C SER A 26 -6.95 3.35 6.92
N GLY A 27 -7.91 3.82 6.11
CA GLY A 27 -7.63 4.81 5.08
C GLY A 27 -7.03 4.25 3.77
N TYR A 28 -7.00 2.92 3.61
CA TYR A 28 -6.57 2.26 2.37
C TYR A 28 -7.53 2.51 1.21
N VAL A 29 -6.98 3.02 0.10
CA VAL A 29 -7.64 3.15 -1.20
C VAL A 29 -7.02 2.15 -2.18
N ASN A 30 -7.84 1.48 -2.99
CA ASN A 30 -7.39 0.53 -4.01
C ASN A 30 -6.86 1.22 -5.28
N GLN A 31 -6.18 0.46 -6.14
CA GLN A 31 -5.67 0.91 -7.45
C GLN A 31 -4.57 2.00 -7.35
N ASN A 32 -3.50 1.68 -6.62
CA ASN A 32 -2.31 2.52 -6.53
C ASN A 32 -1.25 2.15 -7.57
N GLY A 33 -0.21 2.98 -7.67
CA GLY A 33 0.97 2.69 -8.50
C GLY A 33 1.97 1.74 -7.84
N GLY A 34 2.82 1.14 -8.66
CA GLY A 34 3.96 0.34 -8.23
C GLY A 34 5.12 0.44 -9.23
N CYS A 35 6.34 0.25 -8.75
CA CYS A 35 7.56 0.26 -9.56
C CYS A 35 8.60 -0.70 -8.98
N CYS A 36 9.74 -0.84 -9.67
CA CYS A 36 10.89 -1.57 -9.16
C CYS A 36 12.12 -0.66 -9.09
N ASP A 37 12.98 -0.89 -8.10
CA ASP A 37 14.30 -0.22 -8.03
C ASP A 37 15.31 -0.83 -9.01
N LEU A 38 16.55 -0.32 -8.98
CA LEU A 38 17.66 -0.81 -9.82
C LEU A 38 18.02 -2.28 -9.58
N ASN A 39 17.62 -2.86 -8.44
CA ASN A 39 17.84 -4.26 -8.10
C ASN A 39 16.58 -5.11 -8.35
N SER A 40 15.61 -4.60 -9.11
CA SER A 40 14.33 -5.26 -9.41
C SER A 40 13.49 -5.60 -8.17
N ARG A 41 13.65 -4.84 -7.08
CA ARG A 41 12.84 -5.00 -5.88
C ARG A 41 11.58 -4.18 -6.02
N TYR A 42 10.44 -4.77 -5.68
CA TYR A 42 9.15 -4.12 -5.83
C TYR A 42 8.90 -3.04 -4.76
N HIS A 43 8.35 -1.92 -5.20
CA HIS A 43 7.87 -0.80 -4.40
C HIS A 43 6.43 -0.47 -4.80
N THR A 44 5.61 -0.09 -3.85
CA THR A 44 4.26 0.43 -4.07
C THR A 44 3.93 1.47 -3.01
N VAL A 45 2.88 2.24 -3.26
CA VAL A 45 2.35 3.18 -2.28
C VAL A 45 0.89 2.86 -2.04
N ILE A 46 0.42 3.14 -0.83
CA ILE A 46 -1.00 3.15 -0.50
C ILE A 46 -1.30 4.40 0.32
N THR A 47 -2.58 4.71 0.51
CA THR A 47 -3.00 5.64 1.57
C THR A 47 -3.24 4.88 2.88
N GLN A 48 -2.91 5.51 4.01
CA GLN A 48 -3.23 5.04 5.37
C GLN A 48 -3.58 6.24 6.25
N TYR A 49 -4.34 6.03 7.32
CA TYR A 49 -4.45 7.00 8.40
C TYR A 49 -3.26 6.85 9.36
N ASP A 50 -2.67 7.95 9.77
CA ASP A 50 -1.69 7.98 10.86
C ASP A 50 -2.37 7.91 12.25
N SER A 51 -1.56 8.02 13.31
CA SER A 51 -2.05 8.03 14.69
C SER A 51 -2.93 9.23 15.06
N ASN A 52 -2.91 10.30 14.24
CA ASN A 52 -3.73 11.50 14.40
C ASN A 52 -4.96 11.47 13.48
N ASP A 53 -5.27 10.31 12.89
CA ASP A 53 -6.40 10.11 11.99
C ASP A 53 -6.31 10.97 10.72
N LYS A 54 -5.09 11.25 10.25
CA LYS A 54 -4.83 12.00 9.01
C LYS A 54 -4.40 11.07 7.89
N THR A 55 -4.89 11.33 6.68
CA THR A 55 -4.53 10.57 5.48
C THR A 55 -3.06 10.80 5.18
N GLN A 56 -2.28 9.75 5.00
CA GLN A 56 -0.88 9.78 4.62
C GLN A 56 -0.60 8.82 3.47
N ILE A 57 0.49 9.08 2.75
CA ILE A 57 1.08 8.14 1.81
C ILE A 57 1.97 7.18 2.62
N CYS A 58 1.65 5.89 2.54
CA CYS A 58 2.47 4.80 3.08
C CYS A 58 3.23 4.15 1.92
N HIS A 59 4.56 4.25 1.96
CA HIS A 59 5.44 3.54 1.05
C HIS A 59 5.68 2.12 1.55
N ILE A 60 5.56 1.13 0.67
CA ILE A 60 5.79 -0.29 0.97
C ILE A 60 6.80 -0.83 -0.03
N TRP A 61 7.83 -1.51 0.46
CA TRP A 61 8.87 -2.07 -0.42
C TRP A 61 9.51 -3.32 0.14
N PHE A 62 10.16 -4.07 -0.75
CA PHE A 62 11.00 -5.19 -0.36
C PHE A 62 12.47 -4.76 -0.32
N ASP A 63 13.14 -4.87 0.82
CA ASP A 63 14.55 -4.44 0.97
C ASP A 63 15.57 -5.48 0.45
N GLY A 64 15.09 -6.60 -0.11
CA GLY A 64 15.89 -7.76 -0.49
C GLY A 64 15.83 -8.91 0.51
N SER A 65 15.33 -8.65 1.73
CA SER A 65 15.19 -9.65 2.81
C SER A 65 13.78 -9.69 3.39
N ALA A 66 13.15 -8.53 3.62
CA ALA A 66 11.84 -8.41 4.23
C ALA A 66 11.02 -7.28 3.57
N TRP A 67 9.70 -7.36 3.72
CA TRP A 67 8.82 -6.24 3.43
C TRP A 67 8.97 -5.16 4.51
N LYS A 68 8.99 -3.91 4.06
CA LYS A 68 9.13 -2.70 4.86
C LYS A 68 8.00 -1.74 4.51
N SER A 69 7.71 -0.85 5.44
CA SER A 69 6.76 0.24 5.21
C SER A 69 7.10 1.47 6.03
N GLU A 70 6.80 2.65 5.50
CA GLU A 70 6.92 3.92 6.20
C GLU A 70 5.88 4.93 5.71
N LEU A 71 5.50 5.89 6.56
CA LEU A 71 4.71 7.04 6.13
C LEU A 71 5.67 8.10 5.57
N VAL A 72 5.46 8.52 4.31
CA VAL A 72 6.37 9.44 3.59
C VAL A 72 5.80 10.85 3.41
N SER A 73 4.60 11.10 3.96
CA SER A 73 3.95 12.41 3.95
C SER A 73 3.62 12.87 5.37
N ASP A 74 3.34 14.17 5.48
CA ASP A 74 2.84 14.82 6.69
C ASP A 74 1.63 15.70 6.33
N PHE A 75 0.59 15.07 5.81
CA PHE A 75 -0.67 15.75 5.49
C PHE A 75 -1.47 16.04 6.76
N ASN A 76 -2.21 17.14 6.76
CA ASN A 76 -3.03 17.57 7.89
C ASN A 76 -4.54 17.32 7.67
N PHE A 77 -4.91 16.70 6.55
CA PHE A 77 -6.29 16.40 6.19
C PHE A 77 -6.63 14.92 6.41
N LYS A 78 -7.93 14.63 6.51
CA LYS A 78 -8.48 13.28 6.52
C LYS A 78 -9.43 13.14 5.34
N TYR A 79 -9.18 12.15 4.52
CA TYR A 79 -10.07 11.78 3.43
C TYR A 79 -11.13 10.81 3.95
N ASP A 80 -12.42 11.15 3.83
CA ASP A 80 -13.50 10.24 4.23
C ASP A 80 -13.80 9.19 3.15
N LEU A 81 -13.59 7.92 3.50
CA LEU A 81 -13.83 6.76 2.64
C LEU A 81 -15.14 6.04 2.94
N SER A 82 -16.08 6.70 3.66
CA SER A 82 -17.42 6.15 3.92
C SER A 82 -18.29 6.03 2.66
N GLY A 83 -17.97 6.80 1.62
CA GLY A 83 -18.63 6.78 0.32
C GLY A 83 -18.02 5.78 -0.68
N PRO A 84 -18.77 5.41 -1.74
CA PRO A 84 -18.33 4.39 -2.72
C PRO A 84 -17.26 4.87 -3.71
N VAL A 85 -16.92 6.16 -3.70
CA VAL A 85 -15.95 6.77 -4.62
C VAL A 85 -15.06 7.74 -3.87
N THR A 86 -13.78 7.77 -4.24
CA THR A 86 -12.89 8.87 -3.90
C THR A 86 -13.21 10.06 -4.83
N THR A 87 -13.16 11.26 -4.28
CA THR A 87 -13.27 12.51 -5.01
C THR A 87 -11.95 12.77 -5.73
N ASN A 88 -11.98 13.75 -6.63
CA ASN A 88 -10.86 14.09 -7.49
C ASN A 88 -9.60 14.60 -6.74
N GLU A 89 -9.65 14.69 -5.41
CA GLU A 89 -8.54 15.14 -4.55
C GLU A 89 -7.46 14.08 -4.37
N LEU A 90 -7.84 12.79 -4.40
CA LEU A 90 -6.89 11.67 -4.37
C LEU A 90 -6.72 11.00 -5.74
N SER A 91 -7.66 11.21 -6.65
CA SER A 91 -7.53 10.78 -8.03
C SER A 91 -7.04 11.96 -8.86
N ARG A 92 -5.73 12.06 -9.11
CA ARG A 92 -5.10 12.37 -10.41
C ARG A 92 -3.84 13.24 -10.32
N PRO A 93 -2.94 13.15 -11.32
CA PRO A 93 -3.07 12.48 -12.64
C PRO A 93 -3.05 10.96 -12.67
#